data_AF-A0A1Y3VPT9-F1
#
_entry.id   AF-A0A1Y3VPT9-F1
#
_cell.length_a   1.000
_cell.length_b   1.000
_cell.length_c   1.000
_cell.angle_alpha   90.00
_cell.angle_beta   90.00
_cell.angle_gamma   90.00
#
_symmetry.space_group_name_H-M   'P 1'
#
loop_
_entity.id
_entity.type
_entity.pdbx_description
1 polymer ?
#
loop_
_entity_poly.entity_id
_entity_poly.type
_entity_poly.pdbx_seq_one_letter_code
_entity_poly.pdbx_strand_id
1 'polypeptide(L)'
;MPRRRKITIRASELECFETLVRELHQQPEFAGFDPSSLHVWAYERYEPKLKDADAILRRFDYWLGVHKSERYLMANGSRLFNKKELAEALGVARPTLDRWITNGWLEPCRVQISSSGDTLFAANAVREVLITFSNE
;
A
#
# COMPACT_ATOMS: atom_id res chain seq x y z
N MET A 1 -7.46 -4.33 -10.58
CA MET A 1 -6.83 -3.03 -10.23
C MET A 1 -7.12 -2.07 -11.37
N PRO A 2 -7.52 -0.82 -11.12
CA PRO A 2 -7.46 0.21 -12.15
C PRO A 2 -6.02 0.30 -12.64
N ARG A 3 -5.82 0.16 -13.95
CA ARG A 3 -4.48 0.30 -14.54
C ARG A 3 -4.05 1.75 -14.32
N ARG A 4 -2.94 1.96 -13.60
CA ARG A 4 -2.37 3.31 -13.45
C ARG A 4 -2.19 3.90 -14.84
N ARG A 5 -2.63 5.14 -15.04
CA ARG A 5 -2.49 5.80 -16.33
C ARG A 5 -1.01 5.91 -16.64
N LYS A 6 -0.61 5.40 -17.80
CA LYS A 6 0.74 5.59 -18.34
C LYS A 6 0.75 6.94 -19.06
N ILE A 7 1.57 7.87 -18.61
CA ILE A 7 1.89 9.10 -19.32
C ILE A 7 3.11 8.83 -20.20
N THR A 8 3.03 9.21 -21.47
CA THR A 8 4.07 8.94 -22.47
C THR A 8 4.31 10.21 -23.27
N ILE A 9 5.57 10.52 -23.53
CA ILE A 9 6.00 11.61 -24.43
C ILE A 9 7.05 11.03 -25.39
N ARG A 10 7.10 11.53 -26.63
CA ARG A 10 8.23 11.18 -27.52
C ARG A 10 9.49 11.81 -26.96
N ALA A 11 10.57 11.05 -26.91
CA ALA A 11 11.82 11.59 -26.38
C ALA A 11 12.34 12.76 -27.22
N SER A 12 12.00 12.80 -28.52
CA SER A 12 12.34 13.91 -29.43
C SER A 12 11.66 15.24 -29.10
N GLU A 13 10.64 15.24 -28.23
CA GLU A 13 10.02 16.47 -27.70
C GLU A 13 10.80 17.07 -26.51
N LEU A 14 11.86 16.39 -26.04
CA LEU A 14 12.68 16.84 -24.91
C LEU A 14 14.00 17.44 -25.39
N GLU A 15 14.47 18.51 -24.74
CA GLU A 15 15.75 19.16 -25.07
C GLU A 15 16.96 18.22 -24.95
N CYS A 16 16.87 17.20 -24.10
CA CYS A 16 17.93 16.22 -23.88
C CYS A 16 17.95 15.06 -24.90
N PHE A 17 17.09 15.08 -25.93
CA PHE A 17 16.96 13.98 -26.90
C PHE A 17 18.29 13.55 -27.51
N GLU A 18 19.06 14.49 -28.05
CA GLU A 18 20.34 14.20 -28.71
C GLU A 18 21.36 13.58 -27.75
N THR A 19 21.38 14.05 -26.50
CA THR A 19 22.23 13.47 -25.45
C THR A 19 21.83 12.03 -25.15
N LEU A 20 20.53 11.76 -25.01
CA LEU A 20 19.99 10.40 -24.78
C LEU A 20 20.33 9.47 -25.95
N VAL A 21 20.15 9.92 -27.19
CA VAL A 21 20.45 9.13 -28.39
C VAL A 21 21.94 8.77 -28.43
N ARG A 22 22.82 9.72 -28.13
CA ARG A 22 24.27 9.49 -28.08
C ARG A 22 24.65 8.45 -27.02
N GLU A 23 24.08 8.54 -25.83
CA GLU A 23 24.36 7.58 -24.75
C GLU A 23 23.84 6.18 -25.08
N LEU A 24 22.65 6.08 -25.67
CA LEU A 24 22.08 4.80 -26.08
C LEU A 24 22.91 4.13 -27.18
N HIS A 25 23.42 4.87 -28.17
CA HIS A 25 24.29 4.29 -29.21
C HIS A 25 25.61 3.70 -28.67
N GLN A 26 26.06 4.12 -27.49
CA GLN A 26 27.23 3.51 -26.84
C GLN A 26 26.93 2.12 -26.26
N GLN A 27 25.64 1.78 -26.10
CA GLN A 27 25.21 0.47 -25.63
C GLN A 27 25.07 -0.49 -26.82
N PRO A 28 25.73 -1.67 -26.79
CA PRO A 28 25.67 -2.63 -27.90
C PRO A 28 24.25 -3.05 -28.27
N GLU A 29 23.35 -3.14 -27.29
CA GLU A 29 21.94 -3.51 -27.48
C GLU A 29 21.14 -2.46 -28.28
N PHE A 30 21.61 -1.22 -28.30
CA PHE A 30 20.99 -0.08 -28.97
C PHE A 30 21.87 0.44 -30.12
N ALA A 31 22.83 -0.32 -30.65
CA ALA A 31 23.72 0.18 -31.70
C ALA A 31 23.02 0.50 -33.04
N GLY A 32 21.81 -0.04 -33.27
CA GLY A 32 21.04 0.12 -34.51
C GLY A 32 19.56 0.44 -34.29
N PHE A 33 19.20 1.01 -33.13
CA PHE A 33 17.80 1.39 -32.87
C PHE A 33 17.41 2.63 -33.68
N ASP A 34 16.13 2.75 -34.03
CA ASP A 34 15.56 3.97 -34.60
C ASP A 34 15.33 5.00 -33.48
N PRO A 35 16.02 6.17 -33.48
CA PRO A 35 15.82 7.21 -32.48
C PRO A 35 14.38 7.71 -32.39
N SER A 36 13.62 7.66 -33.49
CA SER A 36 12.21 8.08 -33.56
C SER A 36 11.29 7.18 -32.74
N SER A 37 11.73 5.96 -32.43
CA SER A 37 11.00 5.01 -31.59
C SER A 37 11.14 5.29 -30.10
N LEU A 38 12.04 6.20 -29.69
CA LEU A 38 12.32 6.49 -28.29
C LEU A 38 11.17 7.25 -27.62
N HIS A 39 10.67 6.69 -26.53
CA HIS A 39 9.61 7.28 -25.72
C HIS A 39 10.02 7.29 -24.26
N VAL A 40 9.76 8.41 -23.58
CA VAL A 40 9.84 8.49 -22.12
C VAL A 40 8.44 8.27 -21.57
N TRP A 41 8.34 7.44 -20.55
CA TRP A 41 7.07 7.19 -19.90
C TRP A 41 7.21 7.15 -18.39
N ALA A 42 6.14 7.55 -17.72
CA ALA A 42 5.98 7.40 -16.29
C ALA A 42 4.56 6.92 -15.99
N TYR A 43 4.35 6.36 -14.81
CA TYR A 43 3.00 6.18 -14.31
C TYR A 43 2.56 7.47 -13.61
N GLU A 44 1.31 7.87 -13.83
CA GLU A 44 0.70 8.91 -13.02
C GLU A 44 0.80 8.54 -11.53
N ARG A 45 1.03 9.55 -10.69
CA ARG A 45 1.06 9.36 -9.24
C ARG A 45 -0.31 8.83 -8.83
N TYR A 46 -0.33 7.58 -8.40
CA TYR A 46 -1.52 6.94 -7.87
C TYR A 46 -1.43 6.95 -6.36
N GLU A 47 -2.26 7.77 -5.73
CA GLU A 47 -2.49 7.67 -4.30
C GLU A 47 -3.57 6.62 -4.08
N PRO A 48 -3.22 5.44 -3.52
CA PRO A 48 -4.22 4.45 -3.20
C PRO A 48 -5.19 5.07 -2.18
N LYS A 49 -6.49 4.87 -2.39
CA LYS A 49 -7.54 5.25 -1.42
C LYS A 49 -8.11 4.01 -0.76
N LEU A 50 -8.32 4.08 0.55
CA LEU A 50 -9.04 3.04 1.28
C LEU A 50 -10.53 3.23 1.02
N LYS A 51 -11.12 2.37 0.19
CA LYS A 51 -12.56 2.41 -0.09
C LYS A 51 -13.34 1.87 1.11
N ASP A 52 -14.51 2.46 1.35
CA ASP A 52 -15.47 2.01 2.36
C ASP A 52 -14.92 1.98 3.79
N ALA A 53 -14.03 2.94 4.12
CA ALA A 53 -13.41 3.08 5.44
C ALA A 53 -14.45 3.06 6.57
N ASP A 54 -15.55 3.80 6.40
CA ASP A 54 -16.72 3.82 7.28
C ASP A 54 -17.31 2.43 7.55
N ALA A 55 -17.51 1.64 6.48
CA ALA A 55 -18.10 0.32 6.59
C ALA A 55 -17.14 -0.66 7.29
N ILE A 56 -15.84 -0.54 6.98
CA ILE A 56 -14.78 -1.32 7.61
C ILE A 56 -14.68 -0.97 9.10
N LEU A 57 -14.72 0.32 9.46
CA LEU A 57 -14.70 0.79 10.84
C LEU A 57 -15.90 0.27 11.64
N ARG A 58 -17.13 0.40 11.11
CA ARG A 58 -18.34 -0.12 11.75
C ARG A 58 -18.26 -1.63 11.97
N ARG A 59 -17.77 -2.37 10.97
CA ARG A 59 -17.57 -3.82 11.10
C ARG A 59 -16.55 -4.15 12.16
N PHE A 60 -15.43 -3.42 12.20
CA PHE A 60 -14.36 -3.64 13.16
C PHE A 60 -14.84 -3.38 14.60
N ASP A 61 -15.56 -2.28 14.83
CA ASP A 61 -16.18 -1.96 16.13
C ASP A 61 -17.18 -3.03 16.56
N TYR A 62 -18.04 -3.49 15.64
CA TYR A 62 -18.97 -4.59 15.91
C TYR A 62 -18.24 -5.88 16.27
N TRP A 63 -17.22 -6.26 15.50
CA TRP A 63 -16.43 -7.47 15.74
C TRP A 63 -15.76 -7.43 17.12
N LEU A 64 -15.16 -6.30 17.50
CA LEU A 64 -14.57 -6.10 18.83
C LEU A 64 -15.63 -6.25 19.94
N GLY A 65 -16.85 -5.74 19.73
CA GLY A 65 -17.96 -5.87 20.67
C GLY A 65 -18.44 -7.32 20.85
N VAL A 66 -18.52 -8.10 19.77
CA VAL A 66 -18.90 -9.52 19.79
C VAL A 66 -17.83 -10.36 20.49
N HIS A 67 -16.56 -10.10 20.22
CA HIS A 67 -15.44 -10.90 20.72
C HIS A 67 -14.78 -10.33 21.99
N LYS A 68 -15.49 -9.48 22.75
CA LYS A 68 -14.97 -8.80 23.96
C LYS A 68 -14.63 -9.73 25.13
N SER A 69 -15.24 -10.92 25.18
CA SER A 69 -15.06 -11.89 26.27
C SER A 69 -14.05 -12.99 25.94
N GLU A 70 -13.49 -12.98 24.73
CA GLU A 70 -12.49 -13.95 24.32
C GLU A 70 -11.13 -13.66 24.96
N ARG A 71 -10.28 -14.69 25.08
CA ARG A 71 -8.91 -14.52 25.55
C ARG A 71 -8.03 -14.12 24.38
N TYR A 72 -7.40 -12.94 24.47
CA TYR A 72 -6.52 -12.40 23.43
C TYR A 72 -5.25 -11.80 24.03
N LEU A 73 -4.23 -11.62 23.19
CA LEU A 73 -3.02 -10.88 23.56
C LEU A 73 -3.36 -9.40 23.73
N MET A 74 -2.75 -8.79 24.75
CA MET A 74 -2.97 -7.39 25.11
C MET A 74 -1.63 -6.68 25.28
N ALA A 75 -1.54 -5.44 24.81
CA ALA A 75 -0.49 -4.51 25.18
C ALA A 75 -1.08 -3.11 25.32
N ASN A 76 -0.64 -2.37 26.35
CA ASN A 76 -1.09 -1.00 26.63
C ASN A 76 -2.63 -0.84 26.64
N GLY A 77 -3.34 -1.82 27.18
CA GLY A 77 -4.82 -1.81 27.24
C GLY A 77 -5.52 -2.08 25.90
N SER A 78 -4.79 -2.44 24.85
CA SER A 78 -5.31 -2.69 23.50
C SER A 78 -5.13 -4.14 23.08
N ARG A 79 -6.15 -4.71 22.43
CA ARG A 79 -6.10 -6.05 21.85
C ARG A 79 -5.10 -6.07 20.71
N LEU A 80 -4.23 -7.07 20.71
CA LEU A 80 -3.28 -7.31 19.63
C LEU A 80 -3.86 -8.34 18.66
N PHE A 81 -3.68 -8.06 17.37
CA PHE A 81 -4.07 -8.94 16.29
C PHE A 81 -2.85 -9.43 15.53
N ASN A 82 -2.78 -10.73 15.25
CA ASN A 82 -1.95 -11.18 14.14
C ASN A 82 -2.63 -10.83 12.80
N LYS A 83 -1.89 -10.94 11.71
CA LYS A 83 -2.36 -10.58 10.38
C LYS A 83 -3.60 -11.36 9.91
N LYS A 84 -3.77 -12.61 10.36
CA LYS A 84 -4.94 -13.44 10.00
C LYS A 84 -6.18 -12.94 10.73
N GLU A 85 -6.09 -12.78 12.05
CA GLU A 85 -7.17 -12.27 12.90
C GLU A 85 -7.58 -10.85 12.49
N LEU A 86 -6.59 -10.00 12.17
CA LEU A 86 -6.87 -8.63 11.73
C LEU A 86 -7.68 -8.61 10.42
N ALA A 87 -7.32 -9.44 9.44
CA ALA A 87 -8.05 -9.53 8.18
C ALA A 87 -9.51 -9.97 8.41
N GLU A 88 -9.71 -10.92 9.32
CA GLU A 88 -11.04 -11.40 9.71
C GLU A 88 -11.87 -10.32 10.41
N ALA A 89 -11.28 -9.63 11.39
CA ALA A 89 -11.94 -8.57 12.14
C ALA A 89 -12.32 -7.37 11.26
N LEU A 90 -11.44 -6.97 10.34
CA LEU A 90 -11.70 -5.93 9.35
C LEU A 90 -12.64 -6.38 8.23
N GLY A 91 -12.80 -7.69 8.06
CA GLY A 91 -13.63 -8.24 7.02
C GLY A 91 -13.09 -8.20 5.62
N VAL A 92 -11.77 -8.18 5.50
CA VAL A 92 -11.07 -8.09 4.22
C VAL A 92 -10.30 -9.37 3.96
N ALA A 93 -10.08 -9.68 2.68
CA ALA A 93 -9.20 -10.77 2.33
C ALA A 93 -7.76 -10.43 2.78
N ARG A 94 -6.97 -11.44 3.19
CA ARG A 94 -5.56 -11.25 3.58
C ARG A 94 -4.77 -10.46 2.51
N PRO A 95 -4.86 -10.75 1.20
CA PRO A 95 -4.17 -9.96 0.18
C PRO A 95 -4.55 -8.47 0.15
N THR A 96 -5.74 -8.09 0.61
CA THR A 96 -6.14 -6.69 0.75
C THR A 96 -5.40 -6.05 1.94
N LEU A 97 -5.36 -6.75 3.07
CA LEU A 97 -4.60 -6.31 4.24
C LEU A 97 -3.09 -6.20 3.93
N ASP A 98 -2.53 -7.14 3.19
CA ASP A 98 -1.14 -7.10 2.72
C ASP A 98 -0.85 -5.83 1.94
N ARG A 99 -1.75 -5.43 1.04
CA ARG A 99 -1.62 -4.19 0.28
C ARG A 99 -1.65 -2.96 1.18
N TRP A 100 -2.49 -2.93 2.21
CA TRP A 100 -2.54 -1.81 3.15
C TRP A 100 -1.23 -1.67 3.92
N ILE A 101 -0.65 -2.81 4.33
CA ILE A 101 0.66 -2.88 4.98
C ILE A 101 1.76 -2.40 4.02
N THR A 102 1.77 -2.88 2.76
CA THR A 102 2.76 -2.46 1.75
C THR A 102 2.63 -0.98 1.39
N ASN A 103 1.41 -0.42 1.41
CA ASN A 103 1.18 1.01 1.21
C ASN A 103 1.54 1.86 2.44
N GLY A 104 1.97 1.23 3.55
CA GLY A 104 2.35 1.91 4.80
C GLY A 104 1.17 2.38 5.65
N TRP A 105 -0.07 2.05 5.29
CA TRP A 105 -1.27 2.56 5.98
C TRP A 105 -1.38 2.08 7.42
N LEU A 106 -0.92 0.85 7.70
CA LEU A 106 -0.97 0.25 9.03
C LEU A 106 0.37 0.29 9.75
N GLU A 107 1.35 1.04 9.25
CA GLU A 107 2.66 1.16 9.90
C GLU A 107 2.56 1.69 11.34
N PRO A 108 1.73 2.71 11.63
CA PRO A 108 1.53 3.19 13.01
C PRO A 108 0.90 2.15 13.95
N CYS A 109 0.24 1.14 13.39
CA CYS A 109 -0.47 0.13 14.17
C CYS A 109 0.44 -1.02 14.65
N ARG A 110 1.65 -1.12 14.10
CA ARG A 110 2.54 -2.26 14.33
C ARG A 110 3.10 -2.25 15.75
N VAL A 111 3.04 -3.41 16.39
CA VAL A 111 3.69 -3.71 17.66
C VAL A 111 4.72 -4.81 17.41
N GLN A 112 6.00 -4.48 17.54
CA GLN A 112 7.06 -5.48 17.48
C GLN A 112 7.16 -6.18 18.84
N ILE A 113 7.01 -7.51 18.83
CA ILE A 113 7.33 -8.33 20.01
C ILE A 113 8.69 -8.97 19.77
N SER A 114 9.61 -8.74 20.71
CA SER A 114 11.05 -9.03 20.60
C SER A 114 11.43 -10.51 20.47
N SER A 115 10.48 -11.45 20.55
CA SER A 115 10.78 -12.87 20.70
C SER A 115 10.27 -13.80 19.58
N SER A 116 9.38 -13.37 18.67
CA SER A 116 8.89 -14.25 17.58
C SER A 116 9.04 -13.70 16.17
N GLY A 117 9.43 -12.42 16.00
CA GLY A 117 9.48 -11.76 14.68
C GLY A 117 8.09 -11.50 14.06
N ASP A 118 7.01 -11.93 14.72
CA ASP A 118 5.65 -11.67 14.26
C ASP A 118 5.28 -10.20 14.46
N THR A 119 4.83 -9.55 13.39
CA THR A 119 4.22 -8.23 13.48
C THR A 119 2.79 -8.38 13.97
N LEU A 120 2.50 -7.81 15.14
CA LEU A 120 1.13 -7.67 15.64
C LEU A 120 0.62 -6.25 15.41
N PHE A 121 -0.70 -6.09 15.49
CA PHE A 121 -1.38 -4.81 15.28
C PHE A 121 -2.29 -4.48 16.45
N ALA A 122 -2.15 -3.29 17.01
CA ALA A 122 -2.97 -2.85 18.15
C ALA A 122 -4.35 -2.34 17.69
N ALA A 123 -5.42 -2.82 18.33
CA ALA A 123 -6.81 -2.53 17.97
C ALA A 123 -7.12 -1.03 17.94
N ASN A 124 -6.72 -0.31 18.98
CA ASN A 124 -6.89 1.14 19.09
C ASN A 124 -6.21 1.89 17.93
N ALA A 125 -4.95 1.56 17.62
CA ALA A 125 -4.21 2.20 16.53
C ALA A 125 -4.81 1.89 15.16
N VAL A 126 -5.29 0.65 14.95
CA VAL A 126 -6.04 0.29 13.73
C VAL A 126 -7.31 1.13 13.61
N ARG A 127 -8.05 1.27 14.71
CA ARG A 127 -9.29 2.07 14.75
C ARG A 127 -9.02 3.54 14.42
N GLU A 128 -7.98 4.13 15.00
CA GLU A 128 -7.57 5.52 14.73
C GLU A 128 -7.21 5.73 13.25
N VAL A 129 -6.44 4.82 12.66
CA VAL A 129 -6.10 4.87 11.23
C VAL A 129 -7.36 4.80 10.37
N LEU A 130 -8.30 3.91 10.68
CA LEU A 130 -9.55 3.80 9.94
C LEU A 130 -10.42 5.07 10.06
N ILE A 131 -10.43 5.74 11.21
CA ILE A 131 -11.12 7.02 11.39
C ILE A 131 -10.51 8.09 10.49
N THR A 132 -9.19 8.17 10.39
CA THR A 132 -8.51 9.12 9.50
C THR A 132 -8.96 8.92 8.05
N PHE A 133 -8.96 7.67 7.56
CA PHE A 133 -9.44 7.37 6.20
C PHE A 133 -10.95 7.55 6.00
N SER A 134 -11.74 7.53 7.08
CA SER A 134 -13.19 7.77 7.02
C SER A 134 -13.54 9.24 6.86
N ASN A 135 -12.63 10.14 7.22
CA ASN A 135 -12.81 11.59 7.15
C ASN A 135 -12.17 12.23 5.91
N GLU A 136 -11.52 11.43 5.04
CA GLU A 136 -10.92 11.83 3.75
C GLU A 136 -11.91 11.75 2.57
#